data_AF-A0A961DMK7-F1
#
_entry.id   AF-A0A961DMK7-F1
#
_cell.length_a   1.000
_cell.length_b   1.000
_cell.length_c   1.000
_cell.angle_alpha   90.00
_cell.angle_beta   90.00
_cell.angle_gamma   90.00
#
_symmetry.space_group_name_H-M   'P 1'
#
loop_
_entity.id
_entity.type
_entity.pdbx_description
1 polymer ?
#
loop_
_entity_poly.entity_id
_entity_poly.type
_entity_poly.pdbx_seq_one_letter_code
_entity_poly.pdbx_strand_id
1 'polypeptide(L)'
;MPVIYDVSYKAKVRPERPLSMTVVASGVALACSPVSAAMAAMITLTDVAPYNFSLVKVVSVTIPAAAIGIFVSGLVMMRRGVDLEEDPEYRARLADGRLTVIDSSDVGVGLEPQELTYTRAGRNAAFLFLTAVMAIVVFGMFDLIRPTMPGPDGVDTAIGMTPIIQMLMFTVAAVILLVAKPNMKEVPDSSVFKAGIVSAVALFGLAWLTDTFIGRWEPQIAAANFDETGTTRLGTRLLDHSYIVPVLLMSIATAVAGAVIASVVY
;
A
#
# COMPACT_ATOMS: atom_id res chain seq x y z
N MET A 1 -13.32 2.79 -11.16
CA MET A 1 -14.30 3.75 -10.62
C MET A 1 -15.34 4.20 -11.64
N PRO A 2 -14.99 4.64 -12.87
CA PRO A 2 -15.98 5.11 -13.85
C PRO A 2 -17.07 4.08 -14.18
N VAL A 3 -16.67 2.84 -14.48
CA VAL A 3 -17.60 1.73 -14.74
C VAL A 3 -18.56 1.45 -13.58
N ILE A 4 -18.05 1.52 -12.34
CA ILE A 4 -18.88 1.29 -11.14
C ILE A 4 -19.92 2.39 -11.01
N TYR A 5 -19.53 3.65 -11.25
CA TYR A 5 -20.45 4.78 -11.24
C TYR A 5 -21.55 4.60 -12.29
N ASP A 6 -21.20 4.31 -13.54
CA ASP A 6 -22.15 4.20 -14.64
C ASP A 6 -23.14 3.05 -14.43
N VAL A 7 -22.65 1.87 -14.03
CA VAL A 7 -23.51 0.71 -13.75
C VAL A 7 -24.45 1.00 -12.58
N SER A 8 -23.95 1.64 -11.52
CA SER A 8 -24.76 1.97 -10.34
C SER A 8 -25.83 3.00 -10.67
N TYR A 9 -25.46 4.04 -11.40
CA TYR A 9 -26.35 5.12 -11.82
C TYR A 9 -27.49 4.60 -12.71
N LYS A 10 -27.18 3.75 -13.70
CA LYS A 10 -28.18 3.10 -14.57
C LYS A 10 -29.08 2.12 -13.82
N ALA A 11 -28.53 1.40 -12.84
CA ALA A 11 -29.28 0.52 -11.96
C ALA A 11 -30.11 1.28 -10.91
N LYS A 12 -30.12 2.63 -10.94
CA LYS A 12 -30.78 3.51 -9.97
C LYS A 12 -30.31 3.28 -8.52
N VAL A 13 -29.10 2.75 -8.36
CA VAL A 13 -28.45 2.57 -7.07
C VAL A 13 -27.58 3.80 -6.80
N ARG A 14 -27.68 4.36 -5.59
CA ARG A 14 -26.84 5.50 -5.17
C ARG A 14 -25.36 5.16 -5.36
N PRO A 15 -24.61 5.82 -6.28
CA PRO A 15 -23.25 5.41 -6.63
C PRO A 15 -22.26 5.45 -5.47
N GLU A 16 -22.51 6.29 -4.47
CA GLU A 16 -21.73 6.35 -3.23
C GLU A 16 -21.59 4.97 -2.56
N ARG A 17 -22.67 4.16 -2.52
CA ARG A 17 -22.71 2.86 -1.84
C ARG A 17 -21.64 1.90 -2.41
N PRO A 18 -21.65 1.55 -3.71
CA PRO A 18 -20.64 0.66 -4.29
C PRO A 18 -19.27 1.31 -4.49
N LEU A 19 -19.18 2.63 -4.73
CA LEU A 19 -17.89 3.31 -4.90
C LEU A 19 -17.06 3.28 -3.62
N SER A 20 -17.66 3.67 -2.49
CA SER A 20 -16.96 3.70 -1.20
C SER A 20 -16.56 2.29 -0.73
N MET A 21 -17.45 1.30 -0.90
CA MET A 21 -17.15 -0.10 -0.56
C MET A 21 -16.01 -0.67 -1.39
N THR A 22 -15.94 -0.35 -2.68
CA THR A 22 -14.86 -0.86 -3.55
C THR A 22 -13.49 -0.35 -3.10
N VAL A 23 -13.39 0.92 -2.69
CA VAL A 23 -12.12 1.50 -2.21
C VAL A 23 -11.66 0.82 -0.92
N VAL A 24 -12.56 0.69 0.06
CA VAL A 24 -12.25 0.04 1.35
C VAL A 24 -11.90 -1.44 1.16
N ALA A 25 -12.70 -2.17 0.38
CA ALA A 25 -12.44 -3.58 0.08
C ALA A 25 -11.11 -3.78 -0.64
N SER A 26 -10.74 -2.89 -1.56
CA SER A 26 -9.42 -2.94 -2.23
C SER A 26 -8.27 -2.74 -1.24
N GLY A 27 -8.42 -1.82 -0.28
CA GLY A 27 -7.44 -1.60 0.78
C GLY A 27 -7.26 -2.84 1.68
N VAL A 28 -8.36 -3.47 2.10
CA VAL A 28 -8.32 -4.71 2.89
C VAL A 28 -7.70 -5.86 2.09
N ALA A 29 -8.04 -6.00 0.80
CA ALA A 29 -7.49 -7.05 -0.06
C ALA A 29 -5.97 -6.98 -0.20
N LEU A 30 -5.37 -5.78 -0.20
CA LEU A 30 -3.92 -5.61 -0.21
C LEU A 30 -3.28 -6.22 1.05
N ALA A 31 -3.88 -6.03 2.23
CA ALA A 31 -3.36 -6.57 3.48
C ALA A 31 -3.50 -8.11 3.59
N CYS A 32 -4.47 -8.70 2.90
CA CYS A 32 -4.70 -10.15 2.90
C CYS A 32 -3.90 -10.91 1.84
N SER A 33 -3.34 -10.21 0.85
CA SER A 33 -2.63 -10.84 -0.26
C SER A 33 -1.24 -11.33 0.17
N PRO A 34 -0.90 -12.62 -0.05
CA PRO A 34 0.41 -13.17 0.31
C PRO A 34 1.57 -12.58 -0.51
N VAL A 35 1.28 -11.86 -1.60
CA VAL A 35 2.28 -11.26 -2.50
C VAL A 35 2.43 -9.75 -2.26
N SER A 36 1.61 -9.15 -1.39
CA SER A 36 1.73 -7.70 -1.14
C SER A 36 2.95 -7.37 -0.30
N ALA A 37 3.56 -6.21 -0.56
CA ALA A 37 4.67 -5.69 0.24
C ALA A 37 4.26 -5.47 1.71
N ALA A 38 3.01 -5.07 1.95
CA ALA A 38 2.46 -4.91 3.29
C ALA A 38 2.44 -6.25 4.06
N MET A 39 2.06 -7.34 3.40
CA MET A 39 2.05 -8.67 3.99
C MET A 39 3.46 -9.18 4.24
N ALA A 40 4.40 -8.97 3.31
CA ALA A 40 5.81 -9.30 3.50
C ALA A 40 6.40 -8.58 4.73
N ALA A 41 6.13 -7.28 4.89
CA ALA A 41 6.54 -6.51 6.05
C ALA A 41 5.91 -7.04 7.35
N MET A 42 4.62 -7.39 7.32
CA MET A 42 3.93 -7.95 8.49
C MET A 42 4.58 -9.26 8.95
N ILE A 43 4.93 -10.16 8.03
CA ILE A 43 5.62 -11.41 8.37
C ILE A 43 6.99 -11.10 8.97
N THR A 44 7.78 -10.20 8.37
CA THR A 44 9.11 -9.86 8.93
C THR A 44 9.05 -9.32 10.36
N LEU A 45 7.95 -8.64 10.74
CA LEU A 45 7.75 -8.12 12.08
C LEU A 45 7.13 -9.14 13.05
N THR A 46 6.49 -10.20 12.55
CA THR A 46 5.74 -11.17 13.37
C THR A 46 6.36 -12.56 13.40
N ASP A 47 7.39 -12.81 12.59
CA ASP A 47 8.22 -14.01 12.57
C ASP A 47 9.31 -14.00 13.67
N VAL A 48 9.26 -13.03 14.59
CA VAL A 48 10.12 -12.96 15.77
C VAL A 48 9.38 -13.44 17.02
N ALA A 49 10.13 -13.93 18.01
CA ALA A 49 9.58 -14.29 19.31
C ALA A 49 8.92 -13.08 19.98
N PRO A 50 7.75 -13.23 20.66
CA PRO A 50 7.06 -14.48 21.00
C PRO A 50 6.04 -14.99 19.96
N TYR A 51 5.76 -14.25 18.89
CA TYR A 51 4.63 -14.51 17.99
C TYR A 51 4.88 -15.68 17.02
N ASN A 52 6.06 -15.73 16.39
CA ASN A 52 6.45 -16.79 15.43
C ASN A 52 5.32 -17.10 14.41
N PHE A 53 4.76 -16.04 13.82
CA PHE A 53 3.68 -16.16 12.85
C PHE A 53 4.23 -16.42 11.45
N SER A 54 4.07 -17.67 11.00
CA SER A 54 4.28 -18.03 9.59
C SER A 54 3.19 -17.44 8.69
N LEU A 55 3.52 -17.19 7.42
CA LEU A 55 2.60 -16.70 6.38
C LEU A 55 1.25 -17.42 6.42
N VAL A 56 1.27 -18.75 6.54
CA VAL A 56 0.06 -19.59 6.51
C VAL A 56 -0.88 -19.22 7.66
N LYS A 57 -0.35 -19.02 8.87
CA LYS A 57 -1.16 -18.64 10.04
C LYS A 57 -1.83 -17.30 9.79
N VAL A 58 -1.07 -16.31 9.33
CA VAL A 58 -1.62 -14.97 9.09
C VAL A 58 -2.68 -15.00 8.00
N VAL A 59 -2.39 -15.59 6.84
CA VAL A 59 -3.33 -15.68 5.70
C VAL A 59 -4.58 -16.48 6.06
N SER A 60 -4.45 -17.54 6.86
CA SER A 60 -5.59 -18.35 7.32
C SER A 60 -6.57 -17.57 8.20
N VAL A 61 -6.11 -16.51 8.86
CA VAL A 61 -6.96 -15.62 9.67
C VAL A 61 -7.45 -14.44 8.84
N THR A 62 -6.57 -13.81 8.07
CA THR A 62 -6.88 -12.56 7.36
C THR A 62 -7.82 -12.76 6.17
N ILE A 63 -7.70 -13.85 5.39
CA ILE A 63 -8.58 -14.10 4.25
C ILE A 63 -10.04 -14.33 4.71
N PRO A 64 -10.34 -15.23 5.66
CA PRO A 64 -11.71 -15.41 6.13
C PRO A 64 -12.26 -14.15 6.82
N ALA A 65 -11.46 -13.47 7.63
CA ALA A 65 -11.87 -12.23 8.30
C ALA A 65 -12.22 -11.13 7.28
N ALA A 66 -11.42 -10.96 6.24
CA ALA A 66 -11.69 -10.00 5.16
C ALA A 66 -12.92 -10.38 4.34
N ALA A 67 -13.09 -11.67 4.01
CA ALA A 67 -14.28 -12.13 3.30
C ALA A 67 -15.57 -11.84 4.07
N ILE A 68 -15.59 -12.16 5.38
CA ILE A 68 -16.72 -11.87 6.26
C ILE A 68 -16.92 -10.35 6.39
N GLY A 69 -15.84 -9.60 6.62
CA GLY A 69 -15.88 -8.15 6.76
C GLY A 69 -16.43 -7.44 5.52
N ILE A 70 -15.97 -7.82 4.33
CA ILE A 70 -16.45 -7.29 3.05
C ILE A 70 -17.92 -7.66 2.83
N PHE A 71 -18.31 -8.90 3.14
CA PHE A 71 -19.69 -9.36 2.99
C PHE A 71 -20.66 -8.61 3.90
N VAL A 72 -20.34 -8.51 5.21
CA VAL A 72 -21.15 -7.79 6.19
C VAL A 72 -21.20 -6.30 5.87
N SER A 73 -20.06 -5.70 5.51
CA SER A 73 -20.02 -4.28 5.13
C SER A 73 -20.84 -4.02 3.86
N GLY A 74 -20.83 -4.94 2.90
CA GLY A 74 -21.69 -4.88 1.71
C GLY A 74 -23.18 -4.91 2.08
N LEU A 75 -23.60 -5.82 2.95
CA LEU A 75 -24.98 -5.90 3.45
C LEU A 75 -25.43 -4.61 4.15
N VAL A 76 -24.57 -4.04 5.00
CA VAL A 76 -24.86 -2.78 5.69
C VAL A 76 -24.95 -1.64 4.68
N MET A 77 -24.06 -1.59 3.69
CA MET A 77 -24.03 -0.51 2.71
C MET A 77 -25.21 -0.53 1.75
N MET A 78 -25.80 -1.70 1.47
CA MET A 78 -27.05 -1.79 0.70
C MET A 78 -28.21 -1.04 1.36
N ARG A 79 -28.23 -0.97 2.69
CA ARG A 79 -29.28 -0.28 3.47
C ARG A 79 -28.89 1.13 3.91
N ARG A 80 -27.69 1.61 3.56
CA ARG A 80 -27.18 2.90 4.04
C ARG A 80 -27.59 4.03 3.10
N GLY A 81 -28.22 5.05 3.66
CA GLY A 81 -28.61 6.27 2.95
C GLY A 81 -29.92 6.12 2.18
N VAL A 82 -30.39 7.23 1.64
CA VAL A 82 -31.64 7.35 0.87
C VAL A 82 -31.43 6.77 -0.53
N ASP A 83 -32.49 6.26 -1.15
CA ASP A 83 -32.42 5.77 -2.53
C ASP A 83 -32.22 6.92 -3.52
N LEU A 84 -31.59 6.61 -4.67
CA LEU A 84 -31.09 7.63 -5.58
C LEU A 84 -32.19 8.59 -6.05
N GLU A 85 -33.39 8.05 -6.33
CA GLU A 85 -34.53 8.82 -6.82
C GLU A 85 -35.12 9.78 -5.77
N GLU A 86 -34.94 9.46 -4.48
CA GLU A 86 -35.44 10.22 -3.35
C GLU A 86 -34.43 11.27 -2.85
N ASP A 87 -33.18 11.23 -3.34
CA ASP A 87 -32.13 12.16 -2.94
C ASP A 87 -32.44 13.60 -3.44
N PRO A 88 -32.59 14.59 -2.54
CA PRO A 88 -32.94 15.96 -2.91
C PRO A 88 -31.89 16.62 -3.81
N GLU A 89 -30.60 16.28 -3.66
CA GLU A 89 -29.57 16.78 -4.56
C GLU A 89 -29.67 16.16 -5.94
N TYR A 90 -29.99 14.86 -6.03
CA TYR A 90 -30.21 14.19 -7.31
C TYR A 90 -31.37 14.83 -8.06
N ARG A 91 -32.50 15.04 -7.38
CA ARG A 91 -33.69 15.69 -7.97
C ARG A 91 -33.41 17.12 -8.38
N ALA A 92 -32.67 17.89 -7.58
CA ALA A 92 -32.25 19.24 -7.93
C ALA A 92 -31.35 19.26 -9.18
N ARG A 93 -30.37 18.35 -9.27
CA ARG A 93 -29.46 18.24 -10.42
C ARG A 93 -30.16 17.73 -11.69
N LEU A 94 -31.20 16.90 -11.54
CA LEU A 94 -32.07 16.48 -12.64
C LEU A 94 -32.95 17.63 -13.13
N ALA A 95 -33.53 18.41 -12.21
CA ALA A 95 -34.35 19.58 -12.53
C ALA A 95 -33.54 20.69 -13.22
N ASP A 96 -32.27 20.85 -12.84
CA ASP A 96 -31.34 21.81 -13.45
C ASP A 96 -30.76 21.32 -14.80
N GLY A 97 -31.20 20.14 -15.30
CA GLY A 97 -30.77 19.57 -16.57
C GLY A 97 -29.32 19.08 -16.61
N ARG A 98 -28.63 19.02 -15.47
CA ARG A 98 -27.23 18.56 -15.36
C ARG A 98 -27.09 17.04 -15.35
N LEU A 99 -28.19 16.34 -15.13
CA LEU A 99 -28.29 14.88 -15.12
C LEU A 99 -29.41 14.45 -16.05
N THR A 100 -29.17 13.40 -16.84
CA THR A 100 -30.17 12.79 -17.71
C THR A 100 -30.74 11.56 -17.05
N VAL A 101 -32.07 11.38 -17.08
CA VAL A 101 -32.69 10.13 -16.65
C VAL A 101 -32.28 9.04 -17.63
N ILE A 102 -31.55 8.04 -17.16
CA ILE A 102 -31.21 6.87 -17.96
C ILE A 102 -32.23 5.77 -17.63
N ASP A 103 -32.90 5.25 -18.65
CA ASP A 103 -33.88 4.19 -18.46
C ASP A 103 -33.20 2.86 -18.13
N SER A 104 -33.80 2.10 -17.20
CA SER A 104 -33.24 0.83 -16.74
C SER A 104 -33.22 -0.27 -17.81
N SER A 105 -33.86 -0.05 -18.95
CA SER A 105 -33.77 -0.91 -20.15
C SER A 105 -32.43 -0.81 -20.88
N ASP A 106 -31.61 0.22 -20.60
CA ASP A 106 -30.26 0.40 -21.15
C ASP A 106 -29.15 -0.11 -20.22
N VAL A 107 -29.50 -0.91 -19.20
CA VAL A 107 -28.56 -1.66 -18.35
C VAL A 107 -27.93 -2.76 -19.21
N GLY A 108 -26.98 -2.35 -20.07
CA GLY A 108 -26.25 -3.19 -21.00
C GLY A 108 -26.01 -2.59 -22.39
N VAL A 109 -26.73 -1.54 -22.79
CA VAL A 109 -26.77 -1.10 -24.22
C VAL A 109 -25.89 0.13 -24.52
N GLY A 110 -25.52 0.92 -23.51
CA GLY A 110 -24.68 2.11 -23.68
C GLY A 110 -23.25 1.99 -23.15
N LEU A 111 -22.80 0.78 -22.82
CA LEU A 111 -21.38 0.50 -22.72
C LEU A 111 -21.01 0.15 -24.15
N GLU A 112 -20.25 0.98 -24.88
CA GLU A 112 -19.42 0.35 -25.90
C GLU A 112 -18.69 -0.76 -25.15
N PRO A 113 -18.90 -2.04 -25.50
CA PRO A 113 -18.02 -3.07 -24.99
C PRO A 113 -16.65 -2.54 -25.37
N GLN A 114 -15.83 -2.17 -24.39
CA GLN A 114 -14.42 -2.01 -24.67
C GLN A 114 -14.07 -3.37 -25.22
N GLU A 115 -14.00 -3.51 -26.55
CA GLU A 115 -13.86 -4.80 -27.19
C GLU A 115 -12.53 -5.32 -26.66
N LEU A 116 -12.62 -6.20 -25.66
CA LEU A 116 -11.47 -6.78 -25.02
C LEU A 116 -10.87 -7.67 -26.10
N THR A 117 -9.96 -7.08 -26.87
CA THR A 117 -9.22 -7.74 -27.90
C THR A 117 -8.33 -8.73 -27.18
N TYR A 118 -8.81 -9.96 -27.10
CA TYR A 118 -8.11 -11.06 -26.45
C TYR A 118 -6.89 -11.39 -27.30
N THR A 119 -5.76 -10.76 -26.98
CA THR A 119 -4.51 -11.08 -27.68
C THR A 119 -3.93 -12.36 -27.06
N ARG A 120 -3.47 -13.28 -27.92
CA ARG A 120 -2.74 -14.47 -27.45
C ARG A 120 -1.50 -14.09 -26.64
N ALA A 121 -0.85 -12.96 -26.98
CA ALA A 121 0.27 -12.40 -26.24
C ALA A 121 -0.13 -11.95 -24.84
N GLY A 122 -1.23 -11.20 -24.69
CA GLY A 122 -1.75 -10.77 -23.40
C GLY A 122 -2.15 -11.94 -22.50
N ARG A 123 -2.75 -12.99 -23.09
CA ARG A 123 -3.07 -14.23 -22.38
C ARG A 123 -1.80 -14.91 -21.83
N ASN A 124 -0.76 -15.04 -22.65
CA ASN A 124 0.49 -15.67 -22.23
C ASN A 124 1.20 -14.83 -21.13
N ALA A 125 1.17 -13.51 -21.24
CA ALA A 125 1.67 -12.61 -20.21
C ALA A 125 0.90 -12.78 -18.88
N ALA A 126 -0.43 -12.88 -18.94
CA ALA A 126 -1.26 -13.09 -17.76
C ALA A 126 -0.96 -14.44 -17.09
N PHE A 127 -0.79 -15.52 -17.86
CA PHE A 127 -0.40 -16.82 -17.31
C PHE A 127 0.98 -16.80 -16.65
N LEU A 128 1.97 -16.15 -17.27
CA LEU A 128 3.30 -15.99 -16.68
C LEU A 128 3.23 -15.21 -15.35
N PHE A 129 2.46 -14.13 -15.32
CA PHE A 129 2.24 -13.35 -14.11
C PHE A 129 1.58 -14.18 -12.99
N LEU A 130 0.51 -14.93 -13.30
CA LEU A 130 -0.17 -15.76 -12.31
C LEU A 130 0.71 -16.92 -11.82
N THR A 131 1.51 -17.51 -12.69
CA THR A 131 2.47 -18.57 -12.32
C THR A 131 3.52 -18.01 -11.37
N ALA A 132 3.98 -16.77 -11.60
CA ALA A 132 4.90 -16.10 -10.70
C ALA A 132 4.30 -15.79 -9.33
N VAL A 133 3.05 -15.28 -9.29
CA VAL A 133 2.30 -15.08 -8.05
C VAL A 133 2.22 -16.39 -7.26
N MET A 134 1.89 -17.51 -7.94
CA MET A 134 1.86 -18.82 -7.31
C MET A 134 3.22 -19.24 -6.75
N ALA A 135 4.30 -19.03 -7.52
CA ALA A 135 5.65 -19.33 -7.06
C ALA A 135 6.01 -18.52 -5.81
N ILE A 136 5.69 -17.22 -5.75
CA ILE A 136 5.92 -16.37 -4.56
C ILE A 136 5.17 -16.93 -3.35
N VAL A 137 3.91 -17.33 -3.53
CA VAL A 137 3.11 -17.94 -2.45
C VAL A 137 3.78 -19.21 -1.95
N VAL A 138 4.27 -20.07 -2.84
CA VAL A 138 5.00 -21.30 -2.46
C VAL A 138 6.27 -20.98 -1.68
N PHE A 139 7.11 -20.05 -2.16
CA PHE A 139 8.31 -19.62 -1.42
C PHE A 139 7.99 -18.99 -0.06
N GLY A 140 6.86 -18.29 0.06
CA GLY A 140 6.40 -17.73 1.33
C GLY A 140 5.78 -18.75 2.29
N MET A 141 5.20 -19.83 1.76
CA MET A 141 4.59 -20.90 2.57
C MET A 141 5.61 -21.89 3.11
N PHE A 142 6.72 -22.11 2.40
CA PHE A 142 7.73 -23.10 2.77
C PHE A 142 9.08 -22.45 3.06
N ASP A 143 9.36 -22.26 4.35
CA ASP A 143 10.62 -21.68 4.84
C ASP A 143 11.84 -22.51 4.41
N LEU A 144 11.65 -23.81 4.16
CA LEU A 144 12.68 -24.74 3.66
C LEU A 144 13.15 -24.47 2.22
N ILE A 145 12.35 -23.79 1.39
CA ILE A 145 12.70 -23.53 -0.02
C ILE A 145 13.40 -22.17 -0.16
N ARG A 146 13.46 -21.39 0.93
CA ARG A 146 14.14 -20.09 0.92
C ARG A 146 15.64 -20.32 0.72
N PRO A 147 16.27 -19.69 -0.29
CA PRO A 147 17.71 -19.79 -0.47
C PRO A 147 18.43 -19.23 0.76
N THR A 148 19.45 -19.93 1.22
CA THR A 148 20.34 -19.46 2.30
C THR A 148 21.55 -18.76 1.71
N MET A 149 22.03 -17.73 2.39
CA MET A 149 23.34 -17.15 2.17
C MET A 149 24.26 -17.53 3.34
N PRO A 150 25.54 -17.84 3.07
CA PRO A 150 26.50 -18.08 4.13
C PRO A 150 26.63 -16.80 4.97
N GLY A 151 26.22 -16.89 6.23
CA GLY A 151 26.34 -15.78 7.17
C GLY A 151 27.81 -15.52 7.55
N PRO A 152 28.11 -14.33 8.11
CA PRO A 152 29.46 -13.98 8.59
C PRO A 152 30.07 -15.00 9.56
N ASP A 153 29.24 -15.77 10.26
CA ASP A 153 29.62 -16.76 11.26
C ASP A 153 29.69 -18.20 10.71
N GLY A 154 29.61 -18.39 9.39
CA GLY A 154 29.60 -19.71 8.74
C GLY A 154 28.30 -20.50 8.92
N VAL A 155 27.27 -19.88 9.52
CA VAL A 155 25.90 -20.41 9.62
C VAL A 155 25.08 -19.86 8.46
N ASP A 156 24.44 -20.75 7.73
CA ASP A 156 23.52 -20.40 6.64
C ASP A 156 22.34 -19.59 7.19
N THR A 157 22.20 -18.35 6.71
CA THR A 157 21.08 -17.46 7.05
C THR A 157 20.11 -17.39 5.88
N ALA A 158 18.83 -17.62 6.15
CA ALA A 158 17.80 -17.56 5.11
C ALA A 158 17.64 -16.13 4.59
N ILE A 159 17.57 -15.96 3.27
CA ILE A 159 17.30 -14.64 2.66
C ILE A 159 15.89 -14.20 3.07
N GLY A 160 15.75 -12.92 3.44
CA GLY A 160 14.45 -12.33 3.74
C GLY A 160 13.46 -12.40 2.57
N MET A 161 12.17 -12.41 2.87
CA MET A 161 11.13 -12.52 1.83
C MET A 161 11.13 -11.36 0.85
N THR A 162 11.50 -10.15 1.29
CA THR A 162 11.53 -8.94 0.45
C THR A 162 12.48 -9.10 -0.76
N PRO A 163 13.78 -9.44 -0.58
CA PRO A 163 14.67 -9.74 -1.71
C PRO A 163 14.18 -10.88 -2.62
N ILE A 164 13.61 -11.95 -2.06
CA ILE A 164 13.10 -13.10 -2.84
C ILE A 164 11.99 -12.64 -3.79
N ILE A 165 11.02 -11.87 -3.28
CA ILE A 165 9.93 -11.31 -4.07
C ILE A 165 10.48 -10.41 -5.18
N GLN A 166 11.44 -9.53 -4.87
CA GLN A 166 12.04 -8.62 -5.84
C GLN A 166 12.76 -9.38 -6.98
N MET A 167 13.61 -10.36 -6.65
CA MET A 167 14.33 -11.17 -7.64
C MET A 167 13.36 -11.93 -8.55
N LEU A 168 12.32 -12.54 -7.97
CA LEU A 168 11.34 -13.31 -8.73
C LEU A 168 10.47 -12.41 -9.62
N MET A 169 9.99 -11.26 -9.10
CA MET A 169 9.22 -10.28 -9.86
C MET A 169 10.02 -9.69 -11.02
N PHE A 170 11.29 -9.30 -10.81
CA PHE A 170 12.15 -8.79 -11.89
C PHE A 170 12.45 -9.86 -12.95
N THR A 171 12.70 -11.10 -12.52
CA THR A 171 12.94 -12.22 -13.45
C THR A 171 11.71 -12.49 -14.31
N VAL A 172 10.52 -12.55 -13.70
CA VAL A 172 9.27 -12.80 -14.42
C VAL A 172 8.91 -11.61 -15.32
N ALA A 173 9.13 -10.37 -14.87
CA ALA A 173 8.94 -9.20 -15.71
C ALA A 173 9.80 -9.27 -16.98
N ALA A 174 11.07 -9.68 -16.85
CA ALA A 174 11.95 -9.91 -18.00
C ALA A 174 11.40 -11.01 -18.93
N VAL A 175 10.95 -12.13 -18.38
CA VAL A 175 10.34 -13.22 -19.17
C VAL A 175 9.06 -12.78 -19.89
N ILE A 176 8.20 -11.99 -19.23
CA ILE A 176 6.99 -11.44 -19.85
C ILE A 176 7.36 -10.56 -21.05
N LEU A 177 8.37 -9.70 -20.92
CA LEU A 177 8.83 -8.85 -22.03
C LEU A 177 9.38 -9.70 -23.19
N LEU A 178 10.09 -10.80 -22.91
CA LEU A 178 10.62 -11.69 -23.94
C LEU A 178 9.53 -12.47 -24.69
N VAL A 179 8.49 -12.93 -23.97
CA VAL A 179 7.40 -13.76 -24.53
C VAL A 179 6.32 -12.91 -25.20
N ALA A 180 5.87 -11.85 -24.52
CA ALA A 180 4.77 -11.02 -24.99
C ALA A 180 5.22 -9.97 -26.02
N LYS A 181 6.53 -9.63 -26.04
CA LYS A 181 7.15 -8.63 -26.93
C LYS A 181 6.29 -7.37 -27.13
N PRO A 182 5.83 -6.71 -26.03
CA PRO A 182 5.04 -5.49 -26.16
C PRO A 182 5.89 -4.35 -26.76
N ASN A 183 5.24 -3.35 -27.35
CA ASN A 183 5.93 -2.14 -27.77
C ASN A 183 6.44 -1.38 -26.54
N MET A 184 7.76 -1.46 -26.27
CA MET A 184 8.37 -0.86 -25.08
C MET A 184 8.17 0.67 -24.99
N LYS A 185 7.91 1.33 -26.12
CA LYS A 185 7.64 2.78 -26.18
C LYS A 185 6.29 3.16 -25.57
N GLU A 186 5.32 2.24 -25.59
CA GLU A 186 3.95 2.50 -25.11
C GLU A 186 3.77 2.15 -23.62
N VAL A 187 4.69 1.38 -23.05
CA VAL A 187 4.62 0.96 -21.64
C VAL A 187 4.58 2.15 -20.68
N PRO A 188 5.44 3.18 -20.82
CA PRO A 188 5.38 4.36 -19.94
C PRO A 188 4.12 5.19 -20.12
N ASP A 189 3.51 5.12 -21.31
CA ASP A 189 2.30 5.86 -21.63
C ASP A 189 1.02 5.19 -21.15
N SER A 190 1.09 3.89 -20.82
CA SER A 190 -0.03 3.15 -20.24
C SER A 190 -0.55 3.79 -18.95
N SER A 191 -1.87 3.77 -18.78
CA SER A 191 -2.53 4.28 -17.57
C SER A 191 -2.09 3.52 -16.32
N VAL A 192 -1.81 2.21 -16.44
CA VAL A 192 -1.35 1.36 -15.33
C VAL A 192 0.04 1.78 -14.85
N PHE A 193 0.98 2.06 -15.77
CA PHE A 193 2.32 2.51 -15.39
C PHE A 193 2.30 3.90 -14.76
N LYS A 194 1.57 4.85 -15.36
CA LYS A 194 1.39 6.21 -14.81
C LYS A 194 0.79 6.17 -13.40
N ALA A 195 -0.30 5.42 -13.22
CA ALA A 195 -0.92 5.24 -11.90
C ALA A 195 0.03 4.57 -10.90
N GLY A 196 0.81 3.58 -11.36
CA GLY A 196 1.80 2.87 -10.58
C GLY A 196 2.93 3.76 -10.06
N ILE A 197 3.57 4.56 -10.91
CA ILE A 197 4.63 5.49 -10.50
C ILE A 197 4.10 6.55 -9.53
N VAL A 198 2.94 7.14 -9.83
CA VAL A 198 2.34 8.15 -8.93
C VAL A 198 2.07 7.55 -7.55
N SER A 199 1.56 6.32 -7.50
CA SER A 199 1.30 5.60 -6.26
C SER A 199 2.60 5.24 -5.52
N ALA A 200 3.64 4.79 -6.23
CA ALA A 200 4.94 4.50 -5.65
C ALA A 200 5.58 5.75 -5.03
N VAL A 201 5.61 6.87 -5.77
CA VAL A 201 6.15 8.15 -5.27
C VAL A 201 5.35 8.65 -4.07
N ALA A 202 4.02 8.54 -4.09
CA ALA A 202 3.18 8.95 -2.97
C ALA A 202 3.44 8.12 -1.71
N LEU A 203 3.49 6.78 -1.83
CA LEU A 203 3.71 5.88 -0.68
C LEU A 203 5.14 5.98 -0.14
N PHE A 204 6.15 5.93 -1.01
CA PHE A 204 7.55 6.08 -0.58
C PHE A 204 7.86 7.48 -0.05
N GLY A 205 7.28 8.52 -0.64
CA GLY A 205 7.46 9.90 -0.17
C GLY A 205 6.95 10.09 1.26
N LEU A 206 5.75 9.58 1.56
CA LEU A 206 5.21 9.61 2.92
C LEU A 206 6.05 8.79 3.89
N ALA A 207 6.37 7.54 3.55
CA ALA A 207 7.17 6.66 4.41
C ALA A 207 8.56 7.24 4.72
N TRP A 208 9.23 7.82 3.73
CA TRP A 208 10.55 8.43 3.90
C TRP A 208 10.49 9.69 4.78
N LEU A 209 9.47 10.55 4.59
CA LEU A 209 9.31 11.71 5.47
C LEU A 209 9.05 11.30 6.92
N THR A 210 8.24 10.27 7.13
CA THR A 210 8.00 9.70 8.46
C THR A 210 9.27 9.11 9.06
N ASP A 211 10.01 8.30 8.30
CA ASP A 211 11.27 7.69 8.75
C ASP A 211 12.33 8.74 9.10
N THR A 212 12.48 9.77 8.26
CA THR A 212 13.43 10.88 8.51
C THR A 212 13.05 11.67 9.77
N PHE A 213 11.75 11.94 9.94
CA PHE A 213 11.27 12.67 11.11
C PHE A 213 11.44 11.82 12.37
N ILE A 214 10.91 10.60 12.40
CA ILE A 214 10.97 9.72 13.57
C ILE A 214 12.43 9.38 13.90
N GLY A 215 13.24 8.98 12.92
CA GLY A 215 14.65 8.63 13.14
C GLY A 215 15.48 9.78 13.71
N ARG A 216 15.19 11.03 13.35
CA ARG A 216 15.86 12.20 13.96
C ARG A 216 15.48 12.38 15.43
N TRP A 217 14.24 12.09 15.79
CA TRP A 217 13.69 12.37 17.13
C TRP A 217 13.59 11.13 18.03
N GLU A 218 13.93 9.95 17.54
CA GLU A 218 13.84 8.67 18.24
C GLU A 218 14.46 8.69 19.65
N PRO A 219 15.69 9.24 19.87
CA PRO A 219 16.27 9.27 21.22
C PRO A 219 15.45 10.11 22.21
N GLN A 220 14.77 11.15 21.74
CA GLN A 220 13.98 12.05 22.58
C GLN A 220 12.62 11.44 22.90
N ILE A 221 12.02 10.75 21.94
CA ILE A 221 10.79 9.97 22.14
C ILE A 221 11.04 8.84 23.13
N ALA A 222 12.14 8.11 22.97
CA ALA A 222 12.53 7.05 23.90
C ALA A 222 12.74 7.60 25.31
N ALA A 223 13.49 8.70 25.46
CA ALA A 223 13.75 9.30 26.76
C ALA A 223 12.48 9.85 27.44
N ALA A 224 11.53 10.42 26.68
CA ALA A 224 10.23 10.81 27.22
C ALA A 224 9.39 9.61 27.67
N ASN A 225 9.50 8.47 26.99
CA ASN A 225 8.79 7.23 27.36
C ASN A 225 9.40 6.55 28.60
N PHE A 226 10.72 6.66 28.80
CA PHE A 226 11.40 6.16 30.01
C PHE A 226 11.18 7.06 31.23
N ASP A 227 10.79 8.33 31.03
CA ASP A 227 10.62 9.29 32.12
C ASP A 227 9.24 9.14 32.81
N GLU A 228 9.19 8.34 33.87
CA GLU A 228 7.99 8.18 34.70
C GLU A 228 7.59 9.45 35.48
N THR A 229 8.48 10.46 35.56
CA THR A 229 8.18 11.72 36.29
C THR A 229 7.34 12.70 35.47
N GLY A 230 7.25 12.51 34.14
CA GLY A 230 6.52 13.39 33.22
C GLY A 230 7.14 14.78 33.03
N THR A 231 8.42 14.94 33.39
CA THR A 231 9.15 16.21 33.27
C THR A 231 9.74 16.41 31.87
N THR A 232 9.98 15.32 31.15
CA THR A 232 10.41 15.31 29.75
C THR A 232 9.19 15.44 28.84
N ARG A 233 9.03 16.60 28.20
CA ARG A 233 7.85 16.91 27.39
C ARG A 233 8.22 17.08 25.92
N LEU A 234 7.49 16.37 25.07
CA LEU A 234 7.39 16.70 23.65
C LEU A 234 6.32 17.78 23.50
N GLY A 235 6.73 19.04 23.39
CA GLY A 235 5.77 20.14 23.20
C GLY A 235 5.19 20.18 21.79
N THR A 236 4.22 21.07 21.59
CA THR A 236 3.40 21.13 20.37
C THR A 236 4.06 21.88 19.22
N ARG A 237 5.18 22.56 19.47
CA ARG A 237 5.93 23.34 18.48
C ARG A 237 7.26 22.67 18.18
N LEU A 238 7.76 22.88 16.96
CA LEU A 238 9.02 22.34 16.45
C LEU A 238 10.27 22.76 17.25
N LEU A 239 10.13 23.69 18.20
CA LEU A 239 11.21 24.22 19.05
C LEU A 239 10.93 24.09 20.56
N ASP A 240 9.78 23.56 20.95
CA ASP A 240 9.31 23.58 22.34
C ASP A 240 9.43 22.18 22.95
N HIS A 241 10.67 21.71 23.09
CA HIS A 241 10.96 20.39 23.66
C HIS A 241 12.16 20.47 24.58
N SER A 242 12.17 19.65 25.63
CA SER A 242 13.17 19.67 26.71
C SER A 242 14.62 19.53 26.24
N TYR A 243 14.83 19.04 25.01
CA TYR A 243 16.14 18.81 24.40
C TYR A 243 16.69 19.98 23.57
N ILE A 244 15.88 21.00 23.23
CA ILE A 244 16.34 22.15 22.41
C ILE A 244 17.46 22.93 23.08
N VAL A 245 17.25 23.30 24.34
CA VAL A 245 18.20 24.16 25.07
C VAL A 245 19.53 23.45 25.28
N PRO A 246 19.57 22.18 25.77
CA PRO A 246 20.82 21.42 25.86
C PRO A 246 21.52 21.23 24.51
N VAL A 247 20.79 20.90 23.44
CA VAL A 247 21.38 20.68 22.10
C VAL A 247 22.00 21.97 21.55
N LEU A 248 21.32 23.10 21.68
CA LEU A 248 21.85 24.40 21.25
C LEU A 248 23.09 24.80 22.05
N LEU A 249 23.05 24.65 23.37
CA LEU A 249 24.19 24.95 24.24
C LEU A 249 25.40 24.09 23.87
N MET A 250 25.20 22.77 23.72
CA MET A 250 26.29 21.86 23.39
C MET A 250 26.86 22.14 22.00
N SER A 251 26.00 22.43 21.01
CA SER A 251 26.42 22.73 19.64
C SER A 251 27.23 24.02 19.56
N ILE A 252 26.76 25.08 20.22
CA ILE A 252 27.47 26.37 20.26
C ILE A 252 28.79 26.23 21.02
N ALA A 253 28.77 25.61 22.20
CA ALA A 253 29.98 25.41 23.00
C ALA A 253 31.03 24.59 22.25
N THR A 254 30.62 23.51 21.57
CA THR A 254 31.53 22.66 20.80
C THR A 254 32.09 23.40 19.58
N ALA A 255 31.27 24.18 18.87
CA ALA A 255 31.73 24.97 17.73
C ALA A 255 32.71 26.08 18.15
N VAL A 256 32.42 26.78 19.25
CA VAL A 256 33.31 27.82 19.80
C VAL A 256 34.61 27.21 20.30
N ALA A 257 34.54 26.13 21.09
CA ALA A 257 35.74 25.43 21.56
C ALA A 257 36.58 24.92 20.39
N GLY A 258 35.94 24.33 19.37
CA GLY A 258 36.61 23.87 18.15
C GLY A 258 37.31 25.01 17.41
N ALA A 259 36.67 26.17 17.25
CA ALA A 259 37.26 27.34 16.62
C ALA A 259 38.45 27.90 17.41
N VAL A 260 38.35 27.96 18.75
CA VAL A 260 39.45 28.42 19.61
C VAL A 260 40.62 27.45 19.55
N ILE A 261 40.39 26.15 19.67
CA ILE A 261 41.45 25.13 19.56
C ILE A 261 42.12 25.22 18.19
N ALA A 262 41.34 25.34 17.11
CA ALA A 262 41.88 25.48 15.76
C ALA A 262 42.80 26.70 15.64
N SER A 263 42.44 27.85 16.22
CA SER A 263 43.25 29.08 16.20
C SER A 263 44.55 29.04 17.01
N VAL A 264 44.69 28.07 17.93
CA VAL A 264 45.89 27.88 18.75
C VAL A 264 46.80 26.81 18.15
N VAL A 265 46.22 25.81 17.48
CA VAL A 265 46.95 24.67 16.91
C VAL A 265 47.41 24.94 15.47
N TYR A 266 46.68 25.73 14.69
CA TYR A 266 46.97 26.09 13.29
C TYR A 266 47.09 27.59 13.12
#